data_AF-A0A1G0AR45-F1
#
_entry.id   AF-A0A1G0AR45-F1
#
_cell.length_a   1.000
_cell.length_b   1.000
_cell.length_c   1.000
_cell.angle_alpha   90.00
_cell.angle_beta   90.00
_cell.angle_gamma   90.00
#
_symmetry.space_group_name_H-M   'P 1'
#
loop_
_entity.id
_entity.type
_entity.pdbx_description
1 polymer ?
#
loop_
_entity_poly.entity_id
_entity_poly.type
_entity_poly.pdbx_seq_one_letter_code
_entity_poly.pdbx_strand_id
1 'polypeptide(L)'
;MPQVTFLASLQDYQANRVREIADRLRRDRPDVSVDVKDPEASRPQLEKLKLKFGPAVLVDGRLEFVGIPRYRMLAERIAKSAARSAAPARPPEAAGPKA
;
A
#
# COMPACT_ATOMS: atom_id res chain seq x y z
N MET A 1 -0.86 -14.26 3.67
CA MET A 1 -1.79 -13.15 3.93
C MET A 1 -1.12 -11.86 3.47
N PRO A 2 -1.77 -11.04 2.64
CA PRO A 2 -1.19 -9.79 2.17
C PRO A 2 -0.98 -8.83 3.35
N GLN A 3 0.17 -8.15 3.38
CA GLN A 3 0.47 -7.13 4.38
C GLN A 3 0.23 -5.73 3.82
N VAL A 4 -0.58 -4.91 4.48
CA VAL A 4 -0.86 -3.53 4.10
C VAL A 4 -0.23 -2.61 5.13
N THR A 5 0.71 -1.78 4.72
CA THR A 5 1.36 -0.78 5.58
C THR A 5 0.96 0.61 5.15
N PHE A 6 0.32 1.35 6.04
CA PHE A 6 0.03 2.76 5.87
C PHE A 6 1.17 3.60 6.46
N LEU A 7 1.77 4.42 5.62
CA LEU A 7 2.74 5.44 6.01
C LEU A 7 1.97 6.72 6.29
N ALA A 8 1.90 7.16 7.55
CA ALA A 8 1.24 8.41 7.90
C ALA A 8 2.10 9.61 7.47
N SER A 9 1.45 10.71 7.07
CA SER A 9 2.13 11.97 6.79
C SER A 9 2.17 12.84 8.04
N LEU A 10 3.12 13.78 8.09
CA LEU A 10 3.26 14.79 9.14
C LEU A 10 2.12 15.84 9.15
N GLN A 11 1.18 15.77 8.21
CA GLN A 11 0.01 16.64 8.18
C GLN A 11 -1.12 16.01 9.01
N ASP A 12 -1.41 16.59 10.18
CA ASP A 12 -2.38 16.09 11.18
C ASP A 12 -3.73 15.64 10.60
N TYR A 13 -4.26 16.36 9.61
CA TYR A 13 -5.55 16.04 8.99
C TYR A 13 -5.56 14.70 8.22
N GLN A 14 -4.40 14.26 7.72
CA GLN A 14 -4.27 13.03 6.93
C GLN A 14 -4.07 11.80 7.84
N ALA A 15 -3.54 11.98 9.06
CA ALA A 15 -3.29 10.88 9.99
C ALA A 15 -4.57 10.23 10.52
N ASN A 16 -5.59 11.03 10.87
CA ASN A 16 -6.88 10.50 11.33
C ASN A 16 -7.57 9.67 10.24
N ARG A 17 -7.58 10.16 9.01
CA ARG A 17 -8.25 9.49 7.90
C ARG A 17 -7.56 8.19 7.49
N VAL A 18 -6.23 8.14 7.60
CA VAL A 18 -5.45 6.89 7.44
C VAL A 18 -5.83 5.88 8.53
N ARG A 19 -5.92 6.31 9.79
CA ARG A 19 -6.37 5.45 10.90
C ARG A 19 -7.79 4.92 10.70
N GLU A 20 -8.74 5.76 10.28
CA GLU A 20 -10.12 5.33 10.01
C GLU A 20 -10.18 4.26 8.92
N ILE A 21 -9.42 4.43 7.84
CA ILE A 21 -9.37 3.45 6.74
C ILE A 21 -8.70 2.16 7.21
N ALA A 22 -7.64 2.25 8.01
CA ALA A 22 -6.96 1.09 8.57
C ALA A 22 -7.86 0.30 9.54
N ASP A 23 -8.60 0.98 10.42
CA ASP A 23 -9.56 0.35 11.34
C ASP A 23 -10.69 -0.33 10.56
N ARG A 24 -11.24 0.36 9.56
CA ARG A 24 -12.26 -0.20 8.67
C ARG A 24 -11.72 -1.44 7.96
N LEU A 25 -10.51 -1.38 7.41
CA LEU A 25 -9.90 -2.51 6.71
C LEU A 25 -9.68 -3.71 7.65
N ARG A 26 -9.22 -3.47 8.89
CA ARG A 26 -9.07 -4.52 9.91
C ARG A 26 -10.39 -5.22 10.24
N ARG A 27 -11.50 -4.47 10.29
CA ARG A 27 -12.85 -5.00 10.54
C ARG A 27 -13.41 -5.79 9.37
N ASP A 28 -13.29 -5.26 8.16
CA ASP A 28 -13.88 -5.84 6.94
C ASP A 28 -13.07 -7.04 6.41
N ARG A 29 -11.75 -7.04 6.65
CA ARG A 29 -10.78 -7.96 6.06
C ARG A 29 -9.80 -8.52 7.11
N PRO A 30 -10.26 -9.46 7.97
CA PRO A 30 -9.37 -10.15 8.90
C PRO A 30 -8.36 -11.06 8.18
N ASP A 31 -8.53 -11.30 6.88
CA ASP A 31 -7.58 -12.00 6.00
C ASP A 31 -6.30 -11.18 5.67
N VAL A 32 -6.28 -9.89 6.01
CA VAL A 32 -5.22 -8.94 5.66
C VAL A 32 -4.54 -8.43 6.92
N SER A 33 -3.20 -8.42 6.92
CA SER A 33 -2.44 -7.83 8.02
C SER A 33 -2.29 -6.33 7.78
N VAL A 34 -2.73 -5.50 8.73
CA VAL A 34 -2.74 -4.04 8.58
C VAL A 34 -1.79 -3.41 9.60
N ASP A 35 -0.80 -2.68 9.10
CA ASP A 35 0.18 -1.92 9.87
C ASP A 35 0.03 -0.43 9.59
N VAL A 36 0.14 0.41 10.62
CA VAL A 36 0.07 1.87 10.49
C VAL A 36 1.31 2.44 11.15
N LYS A 37 2.15 3.11 10.37
CA LYS A 37 3.37 3.74 10.86
C LYS A 37 3.15 5.21 11.13
N ASP A 38 3.63 5.65 12.27
CA ASP A 38 3.65 7.05 12.65
C ASP A 38 4.50 7.88 11.66
N PRO A 39 4.28 9.20 11.61
CA PRO A 39 4.96 10.07 10.65
C PRO A 39 6.50 10.01 10.75
N GLU A 40 7.04 9.89 11.96
CA GLU A 40 8.48 9.76 12.20
C GLU A 40 9.03 8.43 11.69
N ALA A 41 8.33 7.32 11.94
CA ALA A 41 8.71 6.00 11.42
C ALA A 41 8.51 5.88 9.89
N SER A 42 7.63 6.72 9.33
CA SER A 42 7.30 6.76 7.91
C SER A 42 8.32 7.53 7.08
N ARG A 43 8.95 8.58 7.65
CA ARG A 43 9.99 9.40 6.98
C ARG A 43 11.03 8.58 6.20
N PRO A 44 11.77 7.65 6.82
CA PRO A 44 12.82 6.90 6.11
C PRO A 44 12.26 6.01 5.00
N GLN A 45 11.01 5.54 5.10
CA GLN A 45 10.37 4.77 4.02
C GLN A 45 9.89 5.68 2.89
N LEU A 46 9.34 6.85 3.20
CA LEU A 46 8.94 7.85 2.20
C LEU A 46 10.15 8.34 1.40
N GLU A 47 11.29 8.60 2.05
CA GLU A 47 12.55 8.97 1.39
C GLU A 47 13.07 7.87 0.47
N LYS A 48 13.06 6.60 0.92
CA LYS A 48 13.41 5.44 0.07
C LYS A 48 12.54 5.34 -1.18
N LEU A 49 11.28 5.75 -1.07
CA LEU A 49 10.31 5.75 -2.16
C LEU A 49 10.36 7.06 -2.99
N LYS A 50 11.31 7.96 -2.70
CA LYS A 50 11.45 9.29 -3.30
C LYS A 50 10.17 10.15 -3.17
N LEU A 51 9.39 9.90 -2.12
CA LEU A 51 8.18 10.65 -1.81
C LEU A 51 8.54 11.79 -0.86
N LYS A 52 8.39 13.04 -1.34
CA LYS A 52 8.62 14.25 -0.53
C LYS A 52 7.50 14.51 0.47
N PHE A 53 6.26 14.16 0.10
CA PHE A 53 5.06 14.47 0.88
C PHE A 53 4.00 13.39 0.69
N GLY A 54 3.11 13.29 1.68
CA GLY A 54 1.88 12.50 1.62
C GLY A 54 1.88 11.31 2.57
N PRO A 55 0.70 10.80 2.90
CA PRO A 55 0.59 9.43 3.35
C PRO A 55 0.79 8.51 2.15
N ALA A 56 1.23 7.28 2.36
CA ALA A 56 1.40 6.30 1.30
C ALA A 56 0.96 4.93 1.77
N VAL A 57 0.55 4.06 0.84
CA VAL A 57 0.12 2.70 1.18
C VAL A 57 0.98 1.70 0.43
N LEU A 58 1.60 0.83 1.22
CA LEU A 58 2.36 -0.31 0.74
C LEU A 58 1.50 -1.57 0.86
N VAL A 59 1.52 -2.43 -0.15
CA VAL A 59 0.95 -3.78 -0.08
C VAL A 59 2.06 -4.78 -0.40
N ASP A 60 2.31 -5.70 0.53
CA ASP A 60 3.44 -6.65 0.50
C ASP A 60 4.79 -5.95 0.23
N GLY A 61 5.00 -4.81 0.88
CA GLY A 61 6.21 -4.00 0.76
C GLY A 61 6.36 -3.22 -0.55
N ARG A 62 5.37 -3.27 -1.45
CA ARG A 62 5.36 -2.51 -2.72
C ARG A 62 4.45 -1.30 -2.60
N LEU A 63 4.92 -0.16 -3.09
CA LEU A 63 4.14 1.08 -3.10
C LEU A 63 3.00 0.95 -4.11
N GLU A 64 1.77 0.85 -3.61
CA GLU A 64 0.57 0.76 -4.47
C GLU A 64 -0.17 2.11 -4.53
N PHE A 65 -0.06 2.95 -3.49
CA PHE A 65 -0.71 4.26 -3.46
C PHE A 65 0.18 5.34 -2.85
N VAL A 66 0.11 6.53 -3.45
CA VAL A 66 0.59 7.79 -2.88
C VAL A 66 -0.64 8.64 -2.57
N GLY A 67 -0.83 8.99 -1.31
CA GLY A 67 -2.04 9.64 -0.77
C GLY A 67 -3.00 8.67 -0.09
N ILE A 68 -4.18 9.18 0.26
CA ILE A 68 -5.26 8.39 0.88
C ILE A 68 -6.19 7.88 -0.22
N PRO A 69 -6.13 6.59 -0.58
CA PRO A 69 -7.04 6.02 -1.58
C PRO A 69 -8.48 5.94 -1.04
N ARG A 70 -9.45 5.91 -1.96
CA ARG A 70 -10.81 5.51 -1.60
C ARG A 70 -10.83 4.05 -1.17
N TYR A 71 -11.64 3.73 -0.16
CA TYR A 71 -11.71 2.38 0.41
C TYR A 71 -11.94 1.28 -0.63
N ARG A 72 -12.84 1.49 -1.60
CA ARG A 72 -13.07 0.53 -2.68
C ARG A 72 -11.83 0.24 -3.52
N MET A 73 -11.10 1.29 -3.92
CA MET A 73 -9.87 1.12 -4.70
C MET A 73 -8.82 0.35 -3.92
N LEU A 74 -8.68 0.64 -2.62
CA LEU A 74 -7.76 -0.08 -1.75
C LEU A 74 -8.12 -1.58 -1.67
N ALA A 75 -9.38 -1.91 -1.41
CA ALA A 75 -9.83 -3.30 -1.31
C ALA A 75 -9.63 -4.08 -2.62
N GLU A 76 -9.94 -3.47 -3.77
CA GLU A 76 -9.68 -4.07 -5.08
C GLU A 76 -8.18 -4.28 -5.33
N ARG A 77 -7.35 -3.31 -4.94
CA ARG A 77 -5.90 -3.39 -5.11
C ARG A 77 -5.29 -4.49 -4.25
N ILE A 78 -5.72 -4.63 -2.99
CA ILE A 78 -5.29 -5.72 -2.10
C ILE A 78 -5.65 -7.08 -2.71
N ALA A 79 -6.87 -7.23 -3.25
CA ALA A 79 -7.27 -8.46 -3.93
C ALA A 79 -6.38 -8.77 -5.16
N LYS A 80 -6.05 -7.75 -5.95
CA LYS A 80 -5.13 -7.89 -7.10
C LYS A 80 -3.70 -8.22 -6.66
N SER A 81 -3.22 -7.63 -5.57
CA SER A 81 -1.88 -7.90 -5.03
C SER A 81 -1.80 -9.31 -4.44
N ALA A 82 -2.82 -9.75 -3.70
CA ALA A 82 -2.92 -11.12 -3.21
C ALA A 82 -2.94 -12.15 -4.37
N ALA A 83 -3.72 -11.87 -5.43
CA ALA A 83 -3.75 -12.71 -6.63
C ALA A 83 -2.41 -12.71 -7.39
N ARG A 84 -1.69 -11.57 -7.42
CA ARG A 84 -0.36 -11.47 -8.03
C ARG A 84 0.71 -12.18 -7.22
N SER A 85 0.64 -12.14 -5.89
CA SER A 85 1.54 -12.88 -4.99
C SER A 85 1.28 -14.39 -5.05
N ALA A 86 0.05 -14.81 -5.37
CA ALA A 86 -0.31 -16.21 -5.62
C ALA A 86 0.01 -16.69 -7.05
N ALA A 87 0.21 -15.77 -7.99
CA ALA A 87 0.62 -16.12 -9.36
C ALA A 87 2.14 -16.39 -9.40
N PRO A 88 2.59 -17.47 -10.06
CA PRO A 88 4.02 -17.70 -10.24
C PRO A 88 4.61 -16.50 -11.00
N ALA A 89 5.77 -16.02 -10.53
CA ALA A 89 6.51 -14.95 -11.19
C ALA A 89 6.79 -15.38 -12.63
N ARG A 90 5.99 -14.88 -13.59
CA ARG A 90 6.31 -15.05 -15.00
C ARG A 90 7.64 -14.33 -15.22
N PRO A 91 8.64 -14.98 -15.83
CA PRO A 91 9.86 -14.29 -16.23
C PRO A 91 9.48 -13.08 -17.09
N PRO A 92 10.25 -11.98 -17.07
CA PRO A 92 10.02 -10.89 -18.00
C PRO A 92 10.04 -11.48 -19.41
N GLU A 93 8.89 -11.44 -20.08
CA GLU A 93 8.79 -11.77 -21.49
C GLU A 93 9.66 -10.74 -22.19
N ALA A 94 10.87 -11.17 -22.55
CA ALA A 94 11.78 -10.39 -23.36
C ALA A 94 10.99 -9.96 -24.59
N ALA A 95 10.93 -8.64 -24.82
CA ALA A 95 10.39 -8.08 -26.03
C ALA A 95 11.19 -8.68 -27.21
N GLY A 96 10.64 -9.73 -27.81
CA GLY A 96 11.13 -10.30 -29.05
C GLY A 96 10.94 -9.29 -30.18
N PRO A 97 11.82 -9.29 -31.19
CA PRO A 97 11.96 -8.17 -32.10
C PRO A 97 10.72 -8.02 -32.98
N LYS A 98 10.32 -6.76 -33.23
CA LYS A 98 9.38 -6.44 -34.32
C LYS A 98 9.98 -6.95 -35.63
N ALA A 99 9.23 -7.83 -36.30
CA ALA A 99 9.39 -8.13 -37.71
C ALA A 99 8.88 -6.97 -38.58
#